data_AF-A0A521WZ57-F1
#
_entry.id   AF-A0A521WZ57-F1
#
_cell.length_a   1.000
_cell.length_b   1.000
_cell.length_c   1.000
_cell.angle_alpha   90.00
_cell.angle_beta   90.00
_cell.angle_gamma   90.00
#
_symmetry.space_group_name_H-M   'P 1'
#
loop_
_entity.id
_entity.type
_entity.pdbx_description
1 polymer ?
#
loop_
_entity_poly.entity_id
_entity_poly.type
_entity_poly.pdbx_seq_one_letter_code
_entity_poly.pdbx_strand_id
1 'polypeptide(L)'
;MSKIKEPAIAYSTTQKTRPGEPLPSPKDAVTKLLKNLKDDVSYEDIMYEIYVLEKIERGLRDIEQGNVFSHEEVKASLKKWLK
;
A
#
# COMPACT_ATOMS: atom_id res chain seq x y z
N MET A 1 -22.47 8.75 -2.80
CA MET A 1 -21.12 9.37 -2.71
C MET A 1 -20.39 8.74 -1.55
N SER A 2 -19.61 7.68 -1.81
CA SER A 2 -18.80 7.05 -0.77
C SER A 2 -17.65 8.00 -0.45
N LYS A 3 -17.63 8.54 0.78
CA LYS A 3 -16.50 9.31 1.26
C LYS A 3 -15.29 8.37 1.22
N ILE A 4 -14.27 8.75 0.46
CA ILE A 4 -12.97 8.08 0.53
C ILE A 4 -12.57 8.18 2.01
N LYS A 5 -12.58 7.04 2.71
CA LYS A 5 -12.05 6.98 4.08
C LYS A 5 -10.58 7.36 3.94
N GLU A 6 -10.23 8.58 4.37
CA GLU A 6 -8.85 8.98 4.53
C GLU A 6 -8.20 7.95 5.46
N PRO A 7 -7.15 7.22 5.03
CA PRO A 7 -6.49 6.27 5.91
C PRO A 7 -6.01 7.06 7.12
N ALA A 8 -6.41 6.62 8.32
CA ALA A 8 -6.13 7.32 9.58
C ALA A 8 -4.61 7.41 9.84
N ILE A 9 -3.84 6.60 9.13
CA ILE A 9 -2.40 6.69 9.02
C ILE A 9 -2.11 7.31 7.66
N ALA A 10 -1.79 8.62 7.65
CA ALA A 10 -0.96 9.14 6.58
C ALA A 10 0.28 8.25 6.55
N TYR A 11 0.37 7.34 5.57
CA TYR A 11 1.51 6.45 5.34
C TYR A 11 2.70 7.33 5.00
N SER A 12 3.29 7.91 6.05
CA SER A 12 4.53 8.63 6.14
C SER A 12 5.02 9.19 4.81
N THR A 13 4.78 10.48 4.59
CA THR A 13 5.52 11.35 3.65
C THR A 13 7.06 11.30 3.85
N THR A 14 7.61 10.41 4.69
CA THR A 14 9.04 10.35 5.04
C THR A 14 9.58 8.94 5.35
N GLN A 15 8.95 7.84 4.94
CA GLN A 15 9.73 6.61 4.74
C GLN A 15 10.21 6.58 3.30
N LYS A 16 11.07 7.55 2.98
CA LYS A 16 11.99 7.47 1.85
C LYS A 16 12.87 6.26 2.15
N THR A 17 12.47 5.06 1.71
CA THR A 17 13.38 3.92 1.70
C THR A 17 14.59 4.39 0.90
N ARG A 18 15.74 4.47 1.56
CA ARG A 18 16.97 4.79 0.86
C ARG A 18 17.20 3.63 -0.11
N PRO A 19 17.63 3.89 -1.37
CA PRO A 19 17.98 2.81 -2.28
C PRO A 19 18.97 1.86 -1.57
N GLY A 20 18.55 0.61 -1.34
CA GLY A 20 19.36 -0.43 -0.68
C GLY A 20 19.05 -0.76 0.78
N GLU A 21 18.11 -0.08 1.46
CA GLU A 21 17.66 -0.53 2.79
C GLU A 21 16.65 -1.69 2.66
N PRO A 22 16.85 -2.83 3.35
CA PRO A 22 15.95 -3.97 3.25
C PRO A 22 14.58 -3.62 3.83
N LEU A 23 13.51 -4.01 3.10
CA LEU A 23 12.15 -3.87 3.58
C LEU A 23 12.00 -4.59 4.93
N PRO A 24 11.27 -4.00 5.90
CA PRO A 24 11.01 -4.65 7.17
C PRO A 24 10.27 -5.98 6.94
N SER A 25 10.43 -6.94 7.86
CA SER A 25 9.64 -8.16 7.78
C SER A 25 8.14 -7.83 7.88
N PRO A 26 7.25 -8.62 7.24
CA PRO A 26 5.80 -8.38 7.36
C PRO A 26 5.32 -8.31 8.81
N LYS A 27 5.93 -9.10 9.70
CA LYS A 27 5.65 -9.06 11.14
C LYS A 27 6.01 -7.73 11.77
N ASP A 28 7.19 -7.19 11.47
CA ASP A 28 7.64 -5.90 12.04
C ASP A 28 6.83 -4.73 11.49
N ALA A 29 6.50 -4.78 10.19
CA ALA A 29 5.67 -3.78 9.54
C ALA A 29 4.26 -3.72 10.15
N VAL A 30 3.60 -4.88 10.31
CA VAL A 30 2.29 -4.98 10.97
C VAL A 30 2.38 -4.57 12.44
N THR A 31 3.43 -4.97 13.16
CA THR A 31 3.61 -4.57 14.56
C THR A 31 3.71 -3.05 14.71
N LYS A 32 4.44 -2.38 13.81
CA LYS A 32 4.56 -0.92 13.80
C LYS A 32 3.23 -0.24 13.44
N LEU A 33 2.47 -0.82 12.51
CA LEU A 33 1.13 -0.38 12.16
C LEU A 33 0.21 -0.42 13.39
N LEU A 34 0.13 -1.58 14.06
CA LEU A 34 -0.73 -1.77 15.23
C LEU A 34 -0.39 -0.81 16.38
N LYS A 35 0.89 -0.50 16.60
CA LYS A 35 1.34 0.48 17.62
C LYS A 35 0.83 1.91 17.38
N ASN A 36 0.46 2.25 16.15
CA ASN A 36 -0.01 3.59 15.78
C ASN A 36 -1.53 3.67 15.65
N LEU A 37 -2.25 2.56 15.79
CA LEU A 37 -3.71 2.57 15.73
C LEU A 37 -4.30 3.15 17.02
N LYS A 38 -5.51 3.71 16.91
CA LYS A 38 -6.29 4.15 18.06
C LYS A 38 -6.93 2.93 18.74
N ASP A 39 -7.22 3.07 20.04
CA ASP A 39 -7.84 2.01 20.83
C ASP A 39 -9.26 1.64 20.37
N ASP A 40 -9.96 2.54 19.66
CA ASP A 40 -11.33 2.37 19.17
C ASP A 40 -11.42 1.83 17.73
N VAL A 41 -10.30 1.39 17.15
CA VAL A 41 -10.26 0.86 15.79
C VAL A 41 -11.05 -0.46 15.67
N SER A 42 -11.82 -0.61 14.60
CA SER A 42 -12.55 -1.86 14.32
C SER A 42 -11.64 -2.93 13.71
N TYR A 43 -12.05 -4.20 13.77
CA TYR A 43 -11.35 -5.28 13.08
C TYR A 43 -11.29 -5.05 11.56
N GLU A 44 -12.38 -4.53 10.98
CA GLU A 44 -12.46 -4.20 9.56
C GLU A 44 -11.44 -3.13 9.17
N ASP A 45 -11.26 -2.11 9.99
CA ASP A 45 -10.27 -1.06 9.74
C ASP A 45 -8.84 -1.62 9.89
N ILE A 46 -8.56 -2.45 10.90
CA ILE A 46 -7.25 -3.14 11.03
C ILE A 46 -6.94 -3.96 9.78
N MET A 47 -7.89 -4.77 9.31
CA MET A 47 -7.72 -5.60 8.11
C MET A 47 -7.47 -4.74 6.87
N TYR A 48 -8.20 -3.63 6.73
CA TYR A 48 -8.00 -2.70 5.64
C TYR A 48 -6.59 -2.11 5.64
N GLU A 49 -6.10 -1.65 6.79
CA GLU A 49 -4.75 -1.06 6.89
C GLU A 49 -3.67 -2.11 6.57
N ILE A 50 -3.82 -3.36 7.03
CA ILE A 50 -2.90 -4.46 6.67
C ILE A 50 -2.94 -4.75 5.17
N TYR A 51 -4.12 -4.77 4.55
CA TYR A 51 -4.26 -4.99 3.12
C TYR A 51 -3.58 -3.88 2.29
N VAL A 52 -3.76 -2.63 2.67
CA VAL A 52 -3.11 -1.48 2.01
C VAL A 52 -1.59 -1.58 2.13
N LEU A 53 -1.08 -1.89 3.33
CA LEU A 53 0.34 -2.10 3.57
C LEU A 53 0.93 -3.19 2.65
N GLU A 54 0.27 -4.34 2.54
CA GLU A 54 0.68 -5.44 1.64
C GLU A 54 0.75 -4.99 0.16
N LYS A 55 -0.22 -4.17 -0.29
CA LYS A 55 -0.24 -3.66 -1.66
C LYS A 55 0.89 -2.67 -1.93
N ILE A 56 1.23 -1.83 -0.96
CA ILE A 56 2.37 -0.91 -1.07
C ILE A 56 3.67 -1.69 -1.18
N GLU A 57 3.92 -2.65 -0.28
CA GLU A 57 5.14 -3.47 -0.31
C GLU A 57 5.28 -4.25 -1.62
N ARG A 58 4.17 -4.80 -2.13
CA ARG A 58 4.18 -5.46 -3.43
C ARG A 58 4.53 -4.51 -4.56
N GLY A 59 3.93 -3.31 -4.57
CA GLY A 59 4.26 -2.29 -5.57
C GLY A 59 5.72 -1.86 -5.53
N LEU A 60 6.32 -1.74 -4.34
CA LEU A 60 7.75 -1.45 -4.19
C LEU A 60 8.62 -2.57 -4.78
N ARG A 61 8.29 -3.83 -4.51
CA ARG A 61 8.98 -4.98 -5.12
C ARG A 61 8.81 -5.03 -6.63
N ASP A 62 7.62 -4.71 -7.13
CA ASP A 62 7.35 -4.66 -8.57
C ASP A 62 8.22 -3.58 -9.25
N ILE A 63 8.42 -2.43 -8.62
CA ILE A 63 9.34 -1.39 -9.11
C ILE A 63 10.79 -1.90 -9.13
N GLU A 64 11.26 -2.52 -8.04
CA GLU A 64 12.63 -3.07 -7.95
C GLU A 64 12.89 -4.16 -9.00
N GLN A 65 11.88 -4.98 -9.32
CA GLN A 65 11.95 -6.06 -10.30
C GLN A 65 11.68 -5.59 -11.73
N GLY A 66 11.28 -4.34 -11.94
CA GLY A 66 10.89 -3.83 -13.26
C GLY A 66 9.54 -4.34 -13.75
N ASN A 67 8.69 -4.90 -12.88
CA ASN A 67 7.31 -5.31 -13.16
C ASN A 67 6.38 -4.08 -13.22
N VAL A 68 6.73 -3.09 -14.03
CA VAL A 68 6.00 -1.83 -14.16
C VAL A 68 5.41 -1.72 -15.57
N PHE A 69 4.26 -1.06 -15.67
CA PHE A 69 3.61 -0.78 -16.95
C PHE A 69 3.69 0.71 -17.24
N SER A 70 3.94 1.05 -18.50
CA SER A 70 3.77 2.41 -19.00
C SER A 70 2.29 2.79 -19.07
N HIS A 71 2.04 4.10 -19.09
CA HIS A 71 0.69 4.65 -19.21
C HIS A 71 -0.08 4.11 -20.42
N GLU A 72 0.61 3.94 -21.56
CA GLU A 72 -0.03 3.46 -22.79
C GLU A 72 -0.34 1.95 -22.73
N GLU A 73 0.50 1.14 -22.09
CA GLU A 73 0.21 -0.28 -21.83
C GLU A 73 -1.02 -0.45 -20.95
N VAL A 74 -1.13 0.35 -19.89
CA VAL A 74 -2.29 0.34 -18.99
C VAL A 74 -3.56 0.73 -19.76
N LYS A 75 -3.55 1.82 -20.54
CA LYS A 75 -4.70 2.23 -21.36
C LYS A 75 -5.14 1.14 -22.33
N ALA A 76 -4.18 0.49 -23.01
CA ALA A 76 -4.47 -0.59 -23.94
C ALA A 76 -5.13 -1.79 -23.23
N SER A 77 -4.70 -2.10 -22.00
CA SER A 77 -5.29 -3.18 -21.19
C SER A 77 -6.74 -2.88 -20.78
N LEU A 78 -7.04 -1.64 -20.40
CA LEU A 78 -8.35 -1.22 -19.90
C LEU A 78 -9.42 -1.15 -21.00
N LYS A 79 -9.04 -0.89 -22.25
CA LYS A 79 -9.96 -0.90 -23.41
C LYS A 79 -10.71 -2.23 -23.57
N LYS A 80 -10.17 -3.34 -23.05
CA LYS A 80 -10.83 -4.67 -23.10
C LYS A 80 -12.05 -4.76 -22.18
N TRP A 81 -12.10 -3.95 -21.12
CA TRP A 81 -13.11 -4.00 -20.07
C TRP A 81 -14.10 -2.84 -20.13
N LEU A 82 -13.67 -1.69 -20.66
CA LEU A 82 -14.47 -0.47 -20.76
C LEU A 82 -15.27 -0.37 -22.07
N LYS A 83 -15.80 -1.49 -22.56
CA LYS A 83 -16.73 -1.49 -23.72
C LYS A 83 -18.10 -0.97 -23.32
#